data_AF-A0A3L6FL59-F1
#
_entry.id   AF-A0A3L6FL59-F1
#
_cell.length_a   1.000
_cell.length_b   1.000
_cell.length_c   1.000
_cell.angle_alpha   90.00
_cell.angle_beta   90.00
_cell.angle_gamma   90.00
#
_symmetry.space_group_name_H-M   'P 1'
#
loop_
_entity.id
_entity.type
_entity.pdbx_description
1 polymer ?
#
loop_
_entity_poly.entity_id
_entity_poly.type
_entity_poly.pdbx_seq_one_letter_code
_entity_poly.pdbx_strand_id
1 'polypeptide(L)' 'MGVSLVRIDYAPGGWLNPPHTHPRATEPVFVLYGALDVGFVTTAIRLVSRTIARGDVFAFPRGLVHLQRNAPPPSSPP' A
#
# COMPACT_ATOMS: atom_id res chain seq x y z
N MET A 1 -0.43 24.94 -3.39
CA MET A 1 -1.35 23.86 -3.80
C MET A 1 -1.30 22.61 -2.91
N GLY A 2 -0.26 22.36 -2.09
CA GLY A 2 -0.36 21.42 -0.95
C GLY A 2 -0.51 19.92 -1.26
N VAL A 3 -0.32 19.51 -2.52
CA VAL A 3 -0.50 18.13 -3.00
C VAL A 3 0.69 17.74 -3.89
N SER A 4 1.04 16.45 -3.88
CA SER A 4 1.98 15.79 -4.78
C SER A 4 1.45 14.40 -5.16
N LEU A 5 1.91 13.84 -6.28
CA LEU A 5 1.48 12.53 -6.77
C LEU A 5 2.69 11.69 -7.17
N VAL A 6 2.60 10.39 -6.92
CA VAL A 6 3.56 9.37 -7.36
C VAL A 6 2.81 8.20 -7.98
N ARG A 7 3.48 7.51 -8.92
CA ARG A 7 3.05 6.22 -9.47
C ARG A 7 4.11 5.18 -9.12
N ILE A 8 3.68 3.99 -8.73
CA ILE A 8 4.55 2.85 -8.45
C ILE A 8 4.05 1.66 -9.27
N ASP A 9 4.95 1.03 -10.02
CA ASP A 9 4.71 -0.20 -10.76
C ASP A 9 5.46 -1.34 -10.06
N TYR A 10 4.74 -2.41 -9.68
CA TYR A 10 5.29 -3.53 -8.94
C TYR A 10 5.56 -4.71 -9.87
N ALA A 11 6.80 -5.21 -9.88
CA ALA A 11 7.12 -6.44 -10.60
C ALA A 11 6.40 -7.66 -9.99
N PRO A 12 6.10 -8.72 -10.77
CA PRO A 12 5.64 -10.00 -10.24
C PRO A 12 6.61 -10.60 -9.21
N GLY A 13 6.16 -11.61 -8.46
CA GLY A 13 7.01 -12.33 -7.50
C GLY A 13 7.09 -11.67 -6.12
N GLY A 14 6.10 -10.84 -5.76
CA GLY A 14 6.02 -10.24 -4.43
C GLY A 14 6.97 -9.07 -4.22
N TRP A 15 7.28 -8.30 -5.28
CA TRP A 15 8.06 -7.07 -5.17
C TRP A 15 7.45 -6.15 -4.12
N LEU A 16 8.33 -5.52 -3.33
CA LEU A 16 7.99 -4.84 -2.10
C LEU A 16 8.47 -3.39 -2.20
N ASN A 17 7.55 -2.45 -1.97
CA ASN A 17 7.92 -1.12 -1.52
C ASN A 17 8.18 -1.23 0.00
N PRO A 18 9.45 -1.18 0.44
CA PRO A 18 9.83 -1.55 1.80
C PRO A 18 9.20 -0.63 2.85
N PRO A 19 9.18 -1.02 4.14
CA PRO A 19 8.68 -0.18 5.21
C PRO A 19 9.30 1.23 5.20
N HIS A 20 8.48 2.26 5.07
CA HIS A 20 8.91 3.66 5.01
C HIS A 20 7.87 4.61 5.63
N THR A 21 8.17 5.91 5.67
CA THR A 21 7.31 6.94 6.25
C THR A 21 7.30 8.22 5.42
N HIS A 22 6.20 8.97 5.53
CA HIS A 22 6.09 10.33 5.02
C HIS A 22 5.93 11.31 6.19
N PRO A 23 6.98 12.07 6.57
CA PRO A 23 6.96 12.88 7.80
C PRO A 23 5.97 14.06 7.75
N ARG A 24 5.50 14.43 6.56
CA ARG A 24 4.71 15.64 6.32
C ARG A 24 3.39 15.42 5.59
N ALA A 25 3.04 14.18 5.22
CA ALA A 25 1.85 13.91 4.42
C ALA A 25 1.18 12.58 4.78
N THR A 26 -0.14 12.53 4.63
CA THR A 26 -0.93 11.29 4.51
C THR A 26 -0.86 10.82 3.07
N GLU A 27 -0.73 9.52 2.84
CA GLU A 27 -0.73 8.93 1.49
C GLU A 27 -2.03 8.14 1.27
N PRO A 28 -2.91 8.58 0.36
CA PRO A 28 -3.90 7.71 -0.25
C PRO A 28 -3.28 6.95 -1.42
N VAL A 29 -3.43 5.62 -1.44
CA VAL A 29 -3.08 4.78 -2.59
C VAL A 29 -4.36 4.28 -3.26
N PHE A 30 -4.36 4.28 -4.60
CA PHE A 30 -5.43 3.76 -5.44
C PHE A 30 -4.86 2.73 -6.39
N VAL A 31 -5.47 1.55 -6.46
CA VAL A 31 -4.97 0.46 -7.32
C VAL A 31 -5.53 0.62 -8.74
N LEU A 32 -4.66 0.92 -9.70
CA LEU A 32 -5.01 0.97 -11.12
C LEU A 32 -5.17 -0.42 -11.73
N TYR A 33 -4.29 -1.36 -11.38
CA TYR A 33 -4.24 -2.72 -11.92
C TYR A 33 -3.74 -3.71 -10.87
N GLY A 34 -4.18 -4.97 -10.96
CA GLY A 34 -3.75 -6.04 -10.07
C GLY A 34 -4.29 -5.92 -8.65
N ALA A 35 -3.51 -6.40 -7.69
CA ALA A 35 -3.80 -6.35 -6.26
C ALA A 35 -2.53 -6.12 -5.44
N LEU A 36 -2.66 -5.45 -4.30
CA LEU A 36 -1.57 -5.14 -3.38
C LEU A 36 -1.93 -5.60 -1.97
N ASP A 37 -0.97 -6.22 -1.28
CA ASP A 37 -0.98 -6.32 0.16
C ASP A 37 -0.43 -5.01 0.73
N VAL A 38 -1.28 -4.25 1.41
CA VAL A 38 -0.91 -2.96 2.00
C VAL A 38 -1.04 -3.00 3.52
N GLY A 39 -0.25 -2.19 4.21
CA GLY A 39 -0.44 -2.02 5.64
C GLY A 39 0.42 -0.94 6.27
N PHE A 40 0.03 -0.53 7.48
CA PHE A 40 0.78 0.38 8.33
C PHE A 40 0.78 -0.05 9.79
N VAL A 41 1.77 0.42 10.53
CA VAL A 41 1.90 0.18 11.98
C VAL A 41 1.40 1.41 12.74
N THR A 42 0.43 1.19 13.62
CA THR A 42 -0.10 2.23 14.51
C THR A 42 0.91 2.61 15.60
N THR A 43 0.68 3.73 16.28
CA THR A 43 1.50 4.14 17.44
C THR A 43 1.40 3.16 18.62
N ALA A 44 0.38 2.31 18.65
CA ALA A 44 0.23 1.21 19.59
C ALA A 44 0.91 -0.11 19.12
N ILE A 45 1.78 -0.04 18.11
CA ILE A 45 2.53 -1.18 17.53
C ILE A 45 1.59 -2.29 17.03
N ARG A 46 0.42 -1.90 16.52
CA ARG A 46 -0.51 -2.82 15.85
C ARG A 46 -0.44 -2.65 14.34
N LEU A 47 -0.31 -3.77 13.63
CA LEU A 47 -0.40 -3.81 12.18
C LEU A 47 -1.87 -3.72 11.74
N VAL A 48 -2.15 -2.76 10.87
CA VAL A 48 -3.40 -2.69 10.10
C VAL A 48 -3.02 -3.03 8.67
N SER A 49 -3.55 -4.12 8.13
CA SER A 49 -3.24 -4.59 6.78
C SER A 49 -4.47 -5.10 6.05
N ARG A 50 -4.42 -5.04 4.72
CA ARG A 50 -5.46 -5.54 3.83
C ARG A 50 -4.88 -5.84 2.45
N THR A 51 -5.42 -6.85 1.78
CA THR A 51 -5.25 -7.01 0.33
C THR A 51 -6.28 -6.14 -0.37
N ILE A 52 -5.83 -5.19 -1.18
CA ILE A 52 -6.68 -4.28 -1.98
C ILE A 52 -6.50 -4.59 -3.46
N ALA A 53 -7.57 -4.52 -4.24
CA ALA A 53 -7.56 -4.83 -5.67
C ALA A 53 -7.88 -3.58 -6.51
N ARG A 54 -7.81 -3.73 -7.84
CA ARG A 54 -8.19 -2.68 -8.79
C ARG A 54 -9.47 -1.95 -8.37
N GLY A 55 -9.40 -0.63 -8.25
CA GLY A 55 -10.51 0.24 -7.87
C GLY A 55 -10.59 0.55 -6.37
N ASP A 56 -9.90 -0.22 -5.52
CA ASP A 56 -9.85 0.05 -4.08
C ASP A 56 -8.90 1.21 -3.75
N VAL A 57 -9.21 1.87 -2.62
CA VAL A 57 -8.38 2.91 -2.01
C VAL A 57 -7.99 2.48 -0.60
N PHE A 58 -6.76 2.79 -0.20
CA PHE A 58 -6.29 2.65 1.17
C PHE A 58 -5.48 3.89 1.58
N ALA A 59 -5.60 4.33 2.83
CA ALA A 59 -4.93 5.52 3.33
C ALA A 59 -3.91 5.19 4.42
N PHE A 60 -2.70 5.71 4.26
CA PHE A 60 -1.61 5.64 5.25
C PHE A 60 -1.55 6.95 6.04
N PRO A 61 -1.83 6.95 7.36
CA PRO A 61 -1.77 8.16 8.17
C PRO A 61 -0.37 8.77 8.21
N ARG A 62 -0.31 10.10 8.22
CA ARG A 62 0.94 10.87 8.27
C ARG A 62 1.91 10.33 9.32
N GLY A 63 3.15 10.13 8.90
CA GLY A 63 4.27 9.78 9.77
C GLY A 63 4.32 8.31 10.22
N LEU A 64 3.29 7.50 9.94
CA LEU A 64 3.30 6.08 10.31
C LEU A 64 4.09 5.24 9.30
N VAL A 65 4.79 4.23 9.82
CA VAL A 65 5.50 3.26 9.00
C VAL A 65 4.50 2.43 8.22
N HIS A 66 4.68 2.33 6.90
CA HIS A 66 3.80 1.58 6.01
C HIS A 66 4.57 0.91 4.87
N LEU A 67 3.90 -0.05 4.22
CA LEU A 67 4.44 -0.84 3.13
C LEU A 67 3.34 -1.19 2.12
N GLN A 68 3.79 -1.55 0.92
CA GLN A 68 2.95 -2.14 -0.11
C GLN A 68 3.73 -3.27 -0.78
N ARG A 69 3.09 -4.41 -1.00
CA ARG A 69 3.68 -5.57 -1.68
C ARG A 69 2.75 -6.01 -2.80
N ASN A 70 3.31 -6.43 -3.93
CA ASN A 70 2.54 -7.07 -4.98
C ASN A 70 1.90 -8.35 -4.43
N ALA A 71 0.57 -8.41 -4.39
CA ALA A 71 -0.12 -9.57 -3.84
C ALA A 71 0.13 -10.80 -4.75
N PRO A 72 0.26 -12.00 -4.17
CA PRO A 72 0.29 -13.20 -4.98
C PRO A 72 -1.01 -13.32 -5.80
N PRO A 73 -0.96 -13.93 -6.99
CA PRO A 73 -2.17 -14.23 -7.73
C PRO A 73 -3.14 -15.06 -6.86
N PRO A 74 -4.46 -14.91 -7.02
CA PRO A 74 -5.44 -15.64 -6.23
C PRO A 74 -5.15 -17.15 -6.29
N SER A 75 -5.30 -17.84 -5.15
CA SER A 75 -4.86 -19.23 -4.96
C SER A 75 -5.65 -20.30 -5.73
N SER A 76 -6.51 -19.91 -6.67
CA SER A 76 -7.23 -20.78 -7.59
C SER A 76 -7.87 -19.96 -8.72
N PRO A 77 -7.89 -20.44 -9.98
CA PRO A 77 -8.80 -19.89 -10.98
C PRO A 77 -10.26 -20.18 -10.57
N PRO A 78 -11.23 -19.34 -11.00
CA PRO A 78 -12.64 -19.66 -10.86
C PRO A 78 -13.02 -20.96 -11.59
#